data_AF-A0A1W9LCU1-F1
#
_entry.id   AF-A0A1W9LCU1-F1
#
_cell.length_a   1.000
_cell.length_b   1.000
_cell.length_c   1.000
_cell.angle_alpha   90.00
_cell.angle_beta   90.00
_cell.angle_gamma   90.00
#
_symmetry.space_group_name_H-M   'P 1'
#
loop_
_entity.id
_entity.type
_entity.pdbx_description
1 polymer ?
#
loop_
_entity_poly.entity_id
_entity_poly.type
_entity_poly.pdbx_seq_one_letter_code
_entity_poly.pdbx_strand_id
1 'polypeptide(L)'
;MPAQPEPTQVERDKLTIDPDFDFKNDIACRDLADTTPNEMAMFKWTGIYPQLQKGSFMMRIRIPGGLLTADQLGRIADIGLRGRRTTTDTGSEEGFEICIGGGLDGPGHIARPVCEVATAGLAPAVRRILEIYLEGRRDDAETFGTFARRVGTEAISARLGVPAVRGTAANQTNLKLQPVFDEAVAWES
;
A
#
# COMPACT_ATOMS: atom_id res chain seq x y z
N MET A 1 -20.93 -2.04 -37.23
CA MET A 1 -19.61 -2.28 -37.86
C MET A 1 -19.44 -3.77 -38.01
N PRO A 2 -19.21 -4.31 -39.21
CA PRO A 2 -18.88 -5.72 -39.39
C PRO A 2 -17.58 -6.02 -38.65
N ALA A 3 -17.49 -7.21 -38.02
CA ALA A 3 -16.27 -7.66 -37.36
C ALA A 3 -15.14 -7.73 -38.40
N GLN A 4 -13.97 -7.20 -38.07
CA GLN A 4 -12.79 -7.30 -38.93
C GLN A 4 -12.41 -8.78 -39.05
N PRO A 5 -12.02 -9.26 -40.26
CA PRO A 5 -11.79 -10.68 -40.52
C PRO A 5 -10.56 -11.25 -39.80
N GLU A 6 -9.60 -10.39 -39.41
CA GLU A 6 -8.45 -10.78 -38.61
C GLU A 6 -8.39 -10.00 -37.30
N PRO A 7 -8.15 -10.67 -36.15
CA PRO A 7 -8.00 -10.01 -34.87
C PRO A 7 -6.81 -9.06 -34.91
N THR A 8 -6.99 -7.87 -34.38
CA THR A 8 -5.92 -6.88 -34.19
C THR A 8 -4.80 -7.46 -33.32
N GLN A 9 -3.58 -6.90 -33.37
CA GLN A 9 -2.47 -7.37 -32.51
C GLN A 9 -2.88 -7.45 -31.03
N VAL A 10 -3.65 -6.47 -30.55
CA VAL A 10 -4.19 -6.44 -29.18
C VAL A 10 -5.17 -7.59 -28.90
N GLU A 11 -5.94 -8.03 -29.89
CA GLU A 11 -6.88 -9.16 -29.76
C GLU A 11 -6.16 -10.51 -29.84
N ARG A 12 -5.11 -10.60 -30.66
CA ARG A 12 -4.21 -11.77 -30.67
C ARG A 12 -3.48 -11.91 -29.35
N ASP A 13 -2.92 -10.83 -28.83
CA ASP A 13 -2.22 -10.81 -27.55
C ASP A 13 -3.15 -11.23 -26.41
N LYS A 14 -4.42 -10.77 -26.39
CA LYS A 14 -5.43 -11.24 -25.42
C LYS A 14 -5.70 -12.74 -25.47
N LEU A 15 -5.52 -13.39 -26.62
CA LEU A 15 -5.75 -14.83 -26.82
C LEU A 15 -4.51 -15.67 -26.49
N THR A 16 -3.32 -15.07 -26.52
CA THR A 16 -2.04 -15.73 -26.23
C THR A 16 -1.45 -15.38 -24.86
N ILE A 17 -1.98 -14.36 -24.17
CA ILE A 17 -1.60 -14.08 -22.79
C ILE A 17 -2.11 -15.23 -21.92
N ASP A 18 -1.16 -15.94 -21.32
CA ASP A 18 -1.43 -16.95 -20.32
C ASP A 18 -2.32 -16.35 -19.21
N PRO A 19 -3.48 -16.94 -18.87
CA PRO A 19 -4.28 -16.49 -17.73
C PRO A 19 -3.50 -16.53 -16.39
N ASP A 20 -2.42 -17.30 -16.33
CA ASP A 20 -1.48 -17.38 -15.19
C ASP A 20 -0.29 -16.41 -15.32
N PHE A 21 -0.32 -15.48 -16.29
CA PHE A 21 0.71 -14.46 -16.46
C PHE A 21 0.89 -13.65 -15.17
N ASP A 22 2.06 -13.79 -14.56
CA ASP A 22 2.36 -13.11 -13.30
C ASP A 22 2.84 -11.70 -13.59
N PHE A 23 1.88 -10.78 -13.73
CA PHE A 23 2.17 -9.37 -14.00
C PHE A 23 3.24 -8.79 -13.05
N LYS A 24 3.26 -9.21 -11.79
CA LYS A 24 4.23 -8.71 -10.81
C LYS A 24 5.64 -9.15 -11.17
N ASN A 25 5.82 -10.43 -11.45
CA ASN A 25 7.14 -11.01 -11.70
C ASN A 25 7.62 -10.83 -13.16
N ASP A 26 6.69 -10.71 -14.10
CA ASP A 26 7.00 -10.66 -15.54
C ASP A 26 7.04 -9.24 -16.11
N ILE A 27 6.20 -8.29 -15.68
CA ILE A 27 6.17 -6.90 -16.22
C ILE A 27 6.65 -5.89 -15.18
N ALA A 28 6.09 -5.93 -13.97
CA ALA A 28 6.30 -4.87 -12.98
C ALA A 28 7.74 -4.80 -12.45
N CYS A 29 8.51 -5.88 -12.57
CA CYS A 29 9.92 -5.94 -12.20
C CYS A 29 10.88 -5.37 -13.26
N ARG A 30 10.42 -5.08 -14.49
CA ARG A 30 11.24 -4.49 -15.55
C ARG A 30 11.28 -2.97 -15.45
N ASP A 31 12.30 -2.36 -16.05
CA ASP A 31 12.32 -0.90 -16.19
C ASP A 31 11.11 -0.45 -17.02
N LEU A 32 10.49 0.66 -16.64
CA LEU A 32 9.39 1.26 -17.38
C LEU A 32 9.81 1.60 -18.81
N ALA A 33 11.09 1.96 -19.02
CA ALA A 33 11.65 2.23 -20.35
C ALA A 33 11.67 0.99 -21.26
N ASP A 34 11.76 -0.21 -20.67
CA ASP A 34 11.79 -1.49 -21.39
C ASP A 34 10.38 -2.06 -21.62
N THR A 35 9.34 -1.37 -21.16
CA THR A 35 7.95 -1.82 -21.27
C THR A 35 7.35 -1.41 -22.62
N THR A 36 6.86 -2.38 -23.39
CA THR A 36 6.23 -2.12 -24.68
C THR A 36 4.89 -1.38 -24.53
N PRO A 37 4.41 -0.67 -25.56
CA PRO A 37 3.09 -0.02 -25.52
C PRO A 37 1.92 -0.97 -25.19
N ASN A 38 2.01 -2.24 -25.60
CA ASN A 38 1.00 -3.26 -25.28
C ASN A 38 1.07 -3.67 -23.81
N GLU A 39 2.26 -3.89 -23.26
CA GLU A 39 2.47 -4.17 -21.83
C GLU A 39 2.04 -2.99 -20.97
N MET A 40 2.31 -1.75 -21.41
CA MET A 40 1.81 -0.53 -20.78
C MET A 40 0.27 -0.50 -20.72
N ALA A 41 -0.40 -0.99 -21.77
CA ALA A 41 -1.85 -1.10 -21.79
C ALA A 41 -2.36 -2.23 -20.87
N MET A 42 -1.53 -3.21 -20.51
CA MET A 42 -1.88 -4.30 -19.58
C MET A 42 -1.93 -3.84 -18.12
N PHE A 43 -1.28 -2.72 -17.74
CA PHE A 43 -1.41 -2.12 -16.40
C PHE A 43 -2.88 -1.86 -15.99
N LYS A 44 -3.79 -1.71 -16.96
CA LYS A 44 -5.24 -1.57 -16.67
C LYS A 44 -5.82 -2.77 -15.90
N TRP A 45 -5.22 -3.95 -16.03
CA TRP A 45 -5.65 -5.16 -15.33
C TRP A 45 -5.24 -5.16 -13.86
N THR A 46 -4.16 -4.47 -13.51
CA THR A 46 -3.78 -4.18 -12.12
C THR A 46 -4.45 -2.93 -11.57
N GLY A 47 -5.33 -2.30 -12.36
CA GLY A 47 -6.05 -1.09 -11.99
C GLY A 47 -5.22 0.18 -12.16
N ILE A 48 -4.04 0.14 -12.79
CA ILE A 48 -3.23 1.32 -13.08
C ILE A 48 -3.47 1.75 -14.53
N TYR A 49 -3.80 3.02 -14.72
CA TYR A 49 -4.13 3.58 -16.02
C TYR A 49 -3.19 4.74 -16.32
N PRO A 50 -2.28 4.61 -17.32
CA PRO A 50 -1.51 5.74 -17.78
C PRO A 50 -2.47 6.80 -18.32
N GLN A 51 -2.25 8.06 -17.94
CA GLN A 51 -3.00 9.18 -18.49
C GLN A 51 -2.19 9.84 -19.60
N LEU A 52 -2.89 10.54 -20.50
CA LEU A 52 -2.24 11.35 -21.53
C LEU A 52 -1.47 12.55 -20.94
N GLN A 53 -1.80 12.93 -19.70
CA GLN A 53 -1.11 13.97 -18.95
C GLN A 53 0.20 13.43 -18.34
N LYS A 54 1.30 14.13 -18.57
CA LYS A 54 2.61 13.76 -18.03
C LYS A 54 2.59 13.81 -16.49
N GLY A 55 3.07 12.73 -15.86
CA GLY A 55 3.22 12.63 -14.40
C GLY A 55 1.96 12.18 -13.64
N SER A 56 0.83 11.96 -14.33
CA SER A 56 -0.42 11.51 -13.72
C SER A 56 -0.76 10.08 -14.16
N PHE A 57 -1.31 9.30 -13.24
CA PHE A 57 -1.91 7.99 -13.52
C PHE A 57 -3.21 7.86 -12.73
N MET A 58 -4.19 7.13 -13.27
CA MET A 58 -5.40 6.78 -12.52
C MET A 58 -5.22 5.39 -11.93
N MET A 59 -5.45 5.25 -10.62
CA MET A 59 -5.45 3.97 -9.94
C MET A 59 -6.87 3.61 -9.51
N ARG A 60 -7.34 2.42 -9.89
CA ARG A 60 -8.64 1.89 -9.49
C ARG A 60 -8.49 1.16 -8.16
N ILE A 61 -9.06 1.74 -7.11
CA ILE A 61 -9.17 1.12 -5.79
C ILE A 61 -10.62 0.65 -5.62
N ARG A 62 -10.84 -0.65 -5.39
CA ARG A 62 -12.16 -1.19 -5.06
C ARG A 62 -12.26 -1.39 -3.55
N ILE A 63 -13.23 -0.72 -2.93
CA ILE A 63 -13.55 -0.90 -1.51
C ILE A 63 -14.73 -1.88 -1.41
N PRO A 64 -14.65 -2.96 -0.63
CA PRO A 64 -15.74 -3.91 -0.47
C PRO A 64 -16.95 -3.25 0.23
N GLY A 65 -17.92 -2.80 -0.57
CA GLY A 65 -19.37 -2.84 -0.31
C GLY A 65 -19.93 -2.24 0.99
N GLY A 66 -19.19 -1.41 1.73
CA GLY A 66 -19.70 -0.77 2.96
C GLY A 66 -19.65 -1.64 4.22
N LEU A 67 -19.04 -2.83 4.17
CA LEU A 67 -18.78 -3.65 5.36
C LEU A 67 -17.57 -3.17 6.17
N LEU A 68 -16.63 -2.49 5.49
CA LEU A 68 -15.46 -1.89 6.12
C LEU A 68 -15.54 -0.37 6.02
N THR A 69 -15.28 0.29 7.13
CA THR A 69 -15.03 1.74 7.15
C THR A 69 -13.66 2.06 6.55
N ALA A 70 -13.46 3.28 6.09
CA ALA A 70 -12.17 3.74 5.58
C ALA A 70 -11.04 3.58 6.62
N ASP A 71 -11.35 3.78 7.90
CA ASP A 71 -10.37 3.62 8.99
C ASP A 71 -9.96 2.15 9.17
N GLN A 72 -10.94 1.23 9.18
CA GLN A 72 -10.66 -0.20 9.24
C GLN A 72 -9.85 -0.67 8.03
N LEU A 73 -10.17 -0.17 6.84
CA LEU A 73 -9.44 -0.49 5.62
C LEU A 73 -7.98 -0.01 5.71
N GLY A 74 -7.74 1.20 6.20
CA GLY A 74 -6.40 1.73 6.43
C GLY A 74 -5.60 0.92 7.47
N ARG A 75 -6.28 0.30 8.44
CA ARG A 75 -5.66 -0.54 9.46
C ARG A 75 -5.28 -1.94 8.96
N ILE A 76 -5.85 -2.43 7.88
CA ILE A 76 -5.50 -3.73 7.28
C ILE A 76 -4.68 -3.60 5.99
N ALA A 77 -4.34 -2.37 5.60
CA ALA A 77 -3.51 -2.10 4.44
C ALA A 77 -2.01 -2.21 4.79
N ASP A 78 -1.21 -2.65 3.83
CA ASP A 78 0.26 -2.60 3.91
C ASP A 78 0.74 -1.17 4.21
N ILE A 79 0.16 -0.18 3.50
CA ILE A 79 0.35 1.25 3.76
C ILE A 79 -1.04 1.90 3.86
N GLY A 80 -1.41 2.30 5.08
CA GLY A 80 -2.65 3.01 5.39
C GLY A 80 -2.44 4.52 5.49
N LEU A 81 -3.30 5.30 4.85
CA LEU A 81 -3.29 6.77 4.91
C LEU A 81 -4.55 7.26 5.62
N ARG A 82 -4.41 7.97 6.72
CA ARG A 82 -5.52 8.56 7.48
C ARG A 82 -5.42 10.07 7.48
N GLY A 83 -6.38 10.74 6.85
CA GLY A 83 -6.48 12.20 6.87
C GLY A 83 -6.67 12.71 8.30
N ARG A 84 -5.80 13.63 8.72
CA ARG A 84 -5.74 14.24 10.07
C ARG A 84 -5.33 15.70 9.95
N ARG A 85 -5.55 16.46 11.01
CA ARG A 85 -4.87 17.75 11.17
C ARG A 85 -3.48 17.47 11.74
N THR A 86 -2.43 17.85 11.03
CA THR A 86 -1.05 17.76 11.51
C THR A 86 -0.65 19.10 12.14
N THR A 87 0.20 19.05 13.15
CA THR A 87 0.79 20.24 13.76
C THR A 87 2.09 20.57 13.05
N THR A 88 2.27 21.83 12.69
CA THR A 88 3.51 22.39 12.14
C THR A 88 3.97 23.57 12.98
N ASP A 89 5.18 24.04 12.72
CA ASP A 89 5.76 25.21 13.40
C ASP A 89 4.92 26.49 13.18
N THR A 90 4.15 26.56 12.09
CA THR A 90 3.34 27.71 11.70
C THR A 90 1.85 27.57 12.07
N GLY A 91 1.43 26.44 12.63
CA GLY A 91 0.06 26.22 13.07
C GLY A 91 -0.42 24.79 12.85
N SER A 92 -1.67 24.64 12.44
CA SER A 92 -2.26 23.33 12.16
C SER A 92 -2.78 23.32 10.73
N GLU A 93 -2.35 22.33 9.97
CA GLU A 93 -2.70 22.16 8.56
C GLU A 93 -3.23 20.76 8.29
N GLU A 94 -3.82 20.57 7.11
CA GLU A 94 -4.27 19.26 6.67
C GLU A 94 -3.06 18.36 6.36
N GLY A 95 -3.14 17.12 6.82
CA GLY A 95 -2.09 16.14 6.67
C GLY A 95 -2.60 14.71 6.79
N PHE A 96 -1.66 13.80 6.89
CA PHE A 96 -1.91 12.36 6.89
C PHE A 96 -1.09 11.69 7.99
N GLU A 97 -1.75 10.85 8.80
CA GLU A 97 -1.10 9.80 9.57
C GLU A 97 -0.85 8.62 8.63
N ILE A 98 0.41 8.19 8.52
CA ILE A 98 0.80 7.02 7.75
C ILE A 98 0.93 5.84 8.71
N CYS A 99 0.25 4.73 8.39
CA CYS A 99 0.36 3.46 9.09
C CYS A 99 0.95 2.40 8.14
N ILE A 100 1.71 1.45 8.68
CA ILE A 100 2.31 0.36 7.89
C ILE A 100 2.20 -1.00 8.55
N GLY A 101 2.29 -2.06 7.74
CA GLY A 101 2.39 -3.44 8.21
C GLY A 101 1.04 -4.12 8.48
N GLY A 102 -0.06 -3.51 8.03
CA GLY A 102 -1.36 -4.18 8.00
C GLY A 102 -1.44 -5.20 6.88
N GLY A 103 -2.33 -6.18 7.02
CA GLY A 103 -2.52 -7.21 6.01
C GLY A 103 -3.58 -8.21 6.41
N LEU A 104 -4.10 -8.95 5.42
CA LEU A 104 -5.01 -10.08 5.63
C LEU A 104 -4.30 -11.42 5.43
N ASP A 105 -2.97 -11.41 5.31
CA ASP A 105 -2.15 -12.61 5.21
C ASP A 105 -2.04 -13.32 6.57
N GLY A 106 -2.07 -14.66 6.55
CA GLY A 106 -1.94 -15.50 7.74
C GLY A 106 -2.99 -15.18 8.82
N PRO A 107 -2.58 -14.88 10.07
CA PRO A 107 -3.50 -14.54 11.16
C PRO A 107 -4.15 -13.15 11.01
N GLY A 108 -3.78 -12.38 9.98
CA GLY A 108 -4.14 -10.99 9.83
C GLY A 108 -3.25 -10.08 10.69
N HIS A 109 -3.01 -8.88 10.18
CA HIS A 109 -2.10 -7.93 10.78
C HIS A 109 -2.71 -6.53 10.79
N ILE A 110 -2.56 -5.82 11.92
CA ILE A 110 -3.03 -4.45 12.08
C ILE A 110 -1.86 -3.47 11.88
N ALA A 111 -2.05 -2.53 10.96
CA ALA A 111 -1.09 -1.49 10.62
C ALA A 111 -0.85 -0.56 11.82
N ARG A 112 0.44 -0.26 12.05
CA ARG A 112 0.89 0.63 13.12
C ARG A 112 1.33 1.98 12.56
N PRO A 113 1.09 3.08 13.28
CA PRO A 113 1.49 4.42 12.83
C PRO A 113 3.01 4.52 12.76
N VAL A 114 3.51 5.24 11.75
CA VAL A 114 4.95 5.47 11.52
C VAL A 114 5.33 6.95 11.54
N CYS A 115 4.54 7.82 10.90
CA CYS A 115 4.77 9.26 10.86
C CYS A 115 3.48 10.03 10.50
N GLU A 116 3.51 11.33 10.76
CA GLU A 116 2.48 12.30 10.38
C GLU A 116 3.17 13.33 9.48
N VAL A 117 2.52 13.65 8.37
CA VAL A 117 3.06 14.60 7.40
C VAL A 117 1.97 15.53 6.90
N ALA A 118 2.36 16.75 6.59
CA ALA A 118 1.57 17.66 5.78
C ALA A 118 1.15 17.01 4.46
N THR A 119 0.08 17.49 3.84
CA THR A 119 -0.33 17.05 2.49
C THR A 119 0.83 17.10 1.49
N ALA A 120 1.66 18.15 1.54
CA ALA A 120 2.85 18.28 0.67
C ALA A 120 3.95 17.23 0.96
N GLY A 121 4.01 16.72 2.19
CA GLY A 121 4.99 15.72 2.63
C GLY A 121 4.57 14.27 2.38
N LEU A 122 3.32 14.02 1.98
CA LEU A 122 2.78 12.66 1.81
C LEU A 122 3.56 11.84 0.77
N ALA A 123 3.68 12.35 -0.46
CA ALA A 123 4.35 11.61 -1.53
C ALA A 123 5.86 11.39 -1.23
N PRO A 124 6.62 12.39 -0.74
CA PRO A 124 7.99 12.17 -0.28
C PRO A 124 8.10 11.12 0.83
N ALA A 125 7.21 11.14 1.82
CA ALA A 125 7.24 10.18 2.93
C ALA A 125 6.96 8.74 2.46
N VAL A 126 5.93 8.55 1.63
CA VAL A 126 5.63 7.23 1.05
C VAL A 126 6.79 6.72 0.19
N ARG A 127 7.39 7.60 -0.64
CA ARG A 127 8.59 7.24 -1.41
C ARG A 127 9.72 6.79 -0.49
N ARG A 128 10.02 7.56 0.55
CA ARG A 128 11.10 7.22 1.49
C ARG A 128 10.85 5.90 2.22
N ILE A 129 9.59 5.61 2.59
CA ILE A 129 9.20 4.31 3.17
C ILE A 129 9.50 3.16 2.20
N LEU A 130 9.17 3.32 0.92
CA LEU A 130 9.43 2.31 -0.10
C LEU A 130 10.93 2.14 -0.38
N GLU A 131 11.70 3.22 -0.39
CA GLU A 131 13.17 3.18 -0.48
C GLU A 131 13.77 2.41 0.71
N ILE A 132 13.33 2.70 1.93
CA ILE A 132 13.76 1.99 3.15
C ILE A 132 13.48 0.48 3.04
N TYR A 133 12.34 0.11 2.45
CA TYR A 133 12.00 -1.27 2.15
C TYR A 133 12.94 -1.89 1.13
N LEU A 134 13.15 -1.24 -0.02
CA LEU A 134 14.04 -1.75 -1.07
C LEU A 134 15.50 -1.87 -0.60
N GLU A 135 15.95 -0.94 0.24
CA GLU A 135 17.28 -0.94 0.86
C GLU A 135 17.45 -2.05 1.93
N GLY A 136 16.35 -2.45 2.59
CA GLY A 136 16.39 -3.32 3.78
C GLY A 136 15.71 -4.68 3.65
N ARG A 137 15.07 -4.96 2.50
CA ARG A 137 14.50 -6.28 2.21
C ARG A 137 15.62 -7.31 2.05
N ARG A 138 15.38 -8.53 2.54
CA ARG A 138 16.38 -9.61 2.52
C ARG A 138 16.61 -10.17 1.12
N ASP A 139 15.53 -10.28 0.35
CA ASP A 139 15.49 -10.84 -0.99
C ASP A 139 14.28 -10.27 -1.75
N ASP A 140 14.10 -10.72 -2.99
CA ASP A 140 12.96 -10.31 -3.83
C ASP A 140 11.63 -10.94 -3.40
N ALA A 141 11.65 -11.98 -2.57
CA ALA A 141 10.45 -12.67 -2.09
C ALA A 141 9.84 -12.01 -0.85
N GLU A 142 10.62 -11.28 -0.06
CA GLU A 142 10.13 -10.58 1.13
C GLU A 142 9.20 -9.43 0.75
N THR A 143 7.91 -9.57 1.06
CA THR A 143 6.91 -8.53 0.83
C THR A 143 7.10 -7.31 1.75
N PHE A 144 6.54 -6.16 1.33
CA PHE A 144 6.55 -4.94 2.15
C PHE A 144 5.96 -5.17 3.56
N GLY A 145 4.80 -5.83 3.67
CA GLY A 145 4.18 -6.14 4.96
C GLY A 145 5.07 -6.99 5.86
N THR A 146 5.73 -8.01 5.31
CA THR A 146 6.69 -8.86 6.04
C THR A 146 7.88 -8.04 6.53
N PHE A 147 8.47 -7.23 5.65
CA PHE A 147 9.55 -6.32 5.99
C PHE A 147 9.15 -5.33 7.10
N ALA A 148 8.00 -4.67 6.97
CA ALA A 148 7.52 -3.65 7.90
C ALA A 148 7.29 -4.24 9.30
N ARG A 149 6.77 -5.47 9.38
CA ARG A 149 6.58 -6.19 10.66
C ARG A 149 7.89 -6.66 11.26
N ARG A 150 8.84 -7.12 10.44
CA ARG A 150 10.17 -7.58 10.89
C ARG A 150 11.03 -6.43 11.41
N VAL A 151 11.08 -5.32 10.68
CA VAL A 151 11.91 -4.15 11.03
C VAL A 151 11.25 -3.30 12.10
N GLY A 152 9.91 -3.22 12.10
CA GLY A 152 9.15 -2.44 13.06
C GLY A 152 9.06 -0.95 12.68
N THR A 153 7.98 -0.31 13.13
CA THR A 153 7.68 1.09 12.77
C THR A 153 8.65 2.09 13.38
N GLU A 154 9.23 1.81 14.55
CA GLU A 154 10.21 2.69 15.19
C GLU A 154 11.49 2.82 14.36
N ALA A 155 12.05 1.70 13.90
CA ALA A 155 13.26 1.69 13.08
C ALA A 155 13.02 2.32 11.70
N ILE A 156 11.84 2.14 11.13
CA ILE A 156 11.46 2.80 9.87
C ILE A 156 11.30 4.31 10.11
N SER A 157 10.58 4.72 11.15
CA SER A 157 10.33 6.13 11.50
C SER A 157 11.64 6.90 11.71
N ALA A 158 12.62 6.29 12.40
CA ALA A 158 13.95 6.87 12.60
C ALA A 158 14.70 7.20 11.29
N ARG A 159 14.37 6.52 10.18
CA ARG A 159 14.99 6.71 8.86
C ARG A 159 14.21 7.66 7.95
N LEU A 160 13.02 8.12 8.36
CA LEU A 160 12.19 9.02 7.56
C LEU A 160 12.60 10.49 7.69
N GLY A 161 13.33 10.87 8.75
CA GLY A 161 13.69 12.27 8.99
C GLY A 161 12.51 13.18 9.32
N VAL A 162 11.32 12.61 9.57
CA VAL A 162 10.12 13.29 10.07
C VAL A 162 9.82 12.82 11.49
N PRO A 163 9.20 13.66 12.34
CA PRO A 163 8.85 13.27 13.70
C PRO A 163 7.99 11.99 13.72
N ALA A 164 8.37 11.07 14.61
CA ALA A 164 7.59 9.87 14.86
C ALA A 164 6.23 10.22 15.45
N VAL A 165 5.19 9.52 15.01
CA VAL A 165 3.85 9.67 15.61
C VAL A 165 3.79 8.82 16.86
N ARG A 166 3.48 9.45 18.00
CA ARG A 166 2.85 8.71 19.09
C ARG A 166 1.46 8.38 18.60
N GLY A 167 1.21 7.11 18.27
CA GLY A 167 -0.12 6.66 17.88
C GLY A 167 -1.12 7.28 18.83
N THR A 168 -2.09 8.03 18.29
CA THR A 168 -3.20 8.47 19.12
C THR A 168 -3.77 7.19 19.69
N ALA A 169 -3.88 7.15 21.02
CA ALA A 169 -4.72 6.19 21.70
C ALA A 169 -6.08 6.27 21.02
N ALA A 170 -6.32 5.41 20.03
CA ALA A 170 -7.63 5.22 19.44
C ALA A 170 -8.48 4.76 20.62
N ASN A 171 -9.17 5.72 21.24
CA ASN A 171 -9.92 5.60 22.48
C ASN A 171 -9.43 4.40 23.32
N GLN A 172 -8.38 4.58 24.13
CA GLN A 172 -7.76 3.49 24.91
C GLN A 172 -8.75 2.65 25.74
N THR A 173 -9.97 3.15 25.91
CA THR A 173 -11.17 2.41 26.34
C THR A 173 -11.37 1.08 25.59
N ASN A 174 -11.06 0.99 24.29
CA ASN A 174 -11.15 -0.24 23.49
C ASN A 174 -9.87 -1.10 23.53
N LEU A 175 -8.74 -0.57 24.01
CA LEU A 175 -7.48 -1.31 24.21
C LEU A 175 -7.36 -1.92 25.62
N LYS A 176 -8.29 -1.63 26.53
CA LYS A 176 -8.45 -2.38 27.80
C LYS A 176 -8.90 -3.84 27.61
N LEU A 177 -9.06 -4.28 26.36
CA LEU A 177 -9.33 -5.67 26.02
C LEU A 177 -8.04 -6.45 25.73
N GLN A 178 -6.87 -5.82 25.63
CA GLN A 178 -5.61 -6.54 25.40
C GLN A 178 -5.39 -7.68 26.43
N PRO A 179 -5.62 -7.47 27.74
CA PRO A 179 -5.54 -8.55 28.73
C PRO A 179 -6.56 -9.68 28.47
N VAL A 180 -7.74 -9.35 27.95
CA VAL A 180 -8.79 -10.33 27.61
C VAL A 180 -8.40 -11.15 26.38
N PHE A 181 -7.79 -10.52 25.39
CA PHE A 181 -7.26 -11.23 24.22
C PHE A 181 -6.06 -12.11 24.59
N ASP A 182 -5.15 -11.62 25.44
CA ASP A 182 -4.01 -12.41 25.92
C ASP A 182 -4.47 -13.61 26.77
N GLU A 183 -5.52 -13.45 27.60
CA GLU A 183 -6.16 -14.54 28.37
C GLU A 183 -6.88 -15.55 27.46
N ALA A 184 -7.58 -15.09 26.42
CA ALA A 184 -8.26 -15.97 25.46
C ALA A 184 -7.29 -16.80 24.63
N VAL A 185 -6.14 -16.24 24.25
CA VAL A 185 -5.08 -16.96 23.51
C VAL A 185 -4.38 -17.99 24.41
N ALA A 186 -4.26 -17.73 25.71
CA ALA A 186 -3.69 -18.67 26.67
C ALA A 186 -4.60 -19.86 27.01
N TRP A 187 -5.87 -19.86 26.56
CA TRP A 187 -6.85 -20.90 26.87
C TRP A 187 -6.77 -22.13 25.98
N GLU A 188 -5.95 -22.09 24.91
CA GLU A 188 -5.70 -23.21 24.00
C GLU A 188 -4.42 -24.03 24.32
N SER A 189 -3.77 -23.77 25.46
CA SER A 189 -2.61 -24.53 25.98
C SER A 189 -2.89 -25.20 27.31
#